data_AF-A0A6H5HG55-F1
#
_entry.id   AF-A0A6H5HG55-F1
#
_cell.length_a   1.000
_cell.length_b   1.000
_cell.length_c   1.000
_cell.angle_alpha   90.00
_cell.angle_beta   90.00
_cell.angle_gamma   90.00
#
_symmetry.space_group_name_H-M   'P 1'
#
loop_
_entity.id
_entity.type
_entity.pdbx_description
1 polymer ?
#
loop_
_entity_poly.entity_id
_entity_poly.type
_entity_poly.pdbx_seq_one_letter_code
_entity_poly.pdbx_strand_id
1 'polypeptide(L)'
;MLFLDDSKMKNFTSCFKDKEFLVFFFKRIRPNETDRYVEFPYISLCGRERNYIRCDDTPLVFTHVRPAENGPGDIFCYGHAGDLMHLPFEPDKLFMCPTTGRVYHPCEERFGSVGLVMSKLAIEISPRFSFENGENRPPTKFQWKDKLHNLDNQWYFKYRS
;
A
#
# COMPACT_ATOMS: atom_id res chain seq x y z
N MET A 1 -4.26 -6.87 5.28
CA MET A 1 -4.26 -8.03 6.20
C MET A 1 -4.01 -9.31 5.41
N LEU A 2 -3.40 -10.33 6.03
CA LEU A 2 -3.02 -11.59 5.39
C LEU A 2 -3.87 -12.75 5.91
N PHE A 3 -4.39 -13.57 5.00
CA PHE A 3 -5.28 -14.70 5.27
C PHE A 3 -4.86 -15.93 4.45
N LEU A 4 -5.23 -17.12 4.90
CA LEU A 4 -5.24 -18.30 4.04
C LEU A 4 -6.35 -18.15 2.99
N ASP A 5 -6.07 -18.56 1.75
CA ASP A 5 -6.95 -18.26 0.62
C ASP A 5 -8.34 -18.91 0.76
N ASP A 6 -8.35 -20.20 1.14
CA ASP A 6 -9.54 -21.04 1.29
C ASP A 6 -10.31 -20.82 2.60
N SER A 7 -9.92 -19.87 3.44
CA SER A 7 -10.62 -19.62 4.70
C SER A 7 -11.99 -18.96 4.44
N LYS A 8 -13.06 -19.63 4.88
CA LYS A 8 -14.45 -19.11 4.75
C LYS A 8 -14.70 -17.85 5.59
N MET A 9 -13.97 -17.71 6.71
CA MET A 9 -14.10 -16.57 7.62
C MET A 9 -12.85 -15.69 7.46
N LYS A 10 -12.91 -14.65 6.64
CA LYS A 10 -11.87 -13.61 6.53
C LYS A 10 -12.24 -12.43 7.43
N ASN A 11 -11.99 -12.57 8.74
CA ASN A 11 -12.29 -11.54 9.74
C ASN A 11 -11.02 -11.20 10.53
N PHE A 12 -11.07 -10.16 11.37
CA PHE A 12 -9.87 -9.74 12.12
C PHE A 12 -9.28 -10.82 13.04
N THR A 13 -9.99 -11.88 13.41
CA THR A 13 -9.43 -12.95 14.27
C THR A 13 -8.71 -14.03 13.48
N SER A 14 -9.04 -14.23 12.20
CA SER A 14 -8.46 -15.27 11.35
C SER A 14 -7.25 -14.83 10.52
N CYS A 15 -6.83 -13.56 10.63
CA CYS A 15 -5.64 -13.07 9.95
C CYS A 15 -4.34 -13.43 10.68
N PHE A 16 -3.26 -13.57 9.91
CA PHE A 16 -1.91 -13.64 10.47
C PHE A 16 -1.52 -12.30 11.08
N LYS A 17 -1.01 -12.31 12.32
CA LYS A 17 -0.65 -11.11 13.10
C LYS A 17 0.78 -11.12 13.64
N ASP A 18 1.46 -12.26 13.58
CA ASP A 18 2.83 -12.35 14.06
C ASP A 18 3.74 -11.44 13.22
N LYS A 19 4.39 -10.46 13.88
CA LYS A 19 5.11 -9.40 13.18
C LYS A 19 6.35 -9.93 12.47
N GLU A 20 7.06 -10.87 13.06
CA GLU A 20 8.27 -11.45 12.46
C GLU A 20 7.92 -12.24 11.20
N PHE A 21 6.86 -13.04 11.27
CA PHE A 21 6.29 -13.73 10.13
C PHE A 21 5.85 -12.75 9.04
N LEU A 22 5.12 -11.69 9.38
CA LEU A 22 4.69 -10.69 8.40
C LEU A 22 5.89 -10.00 7.74
N VAL A 23 6.90 -9.60 8.50
CA VAL A 23 8.16 -9.05 7.95
C VAL A 23 8.79 -10.03 6.98
N PHE A 24 8.92 -11.29 7.40
CA PHE A 24 9.52 -12.34 6.60
C PHE A 24 8.75 -12.60 5.29
N PHE A 25 7.42 -12.65 5.37
CA PHE A 25 6.51 -12.92 4.27
C PHE A 25 6.50 -11.77 3.25
N PHE A 26 6.27 -10.53 3.70
CA PHE A 26 6.11 -9.38 2.81
C PHE A 26 7.41 -8.98 2.11
N LYS A 27 8.57 -9.08 2.79
CA LYS A 27 9.88 -8.79 2.18
C LYS A 27 10.22 -9.71 0.99
N ARG A 28 9.54 -10.85 0.86
CA ARG A 28 9.78 -11.86 -0.17
C ARG A 28 8.70 -11.95 -1.22
N ILE A 29 7.65 -11.12 -1.12
CA ILE A 29 6.64 -11.00 -2.17
C ILE A 29 7.31 -10.52 -3.46
N ARG A 30 6.98 -11.18 -4.56
CA ARG A 30 7.40 -10.85 -5.92
C ARG A 30 6.39 -11.41 -6.92
N PRO A 31 6.43 -10.97 -8.20
CA PRO A 31 5.58 -11.55 -9.24
C PRO A 31 5.71 -13.08 -9.31
N ASN A 32 4.61 -13.77 -9.55
CA ASN A 32 4.60 -15.19 -9.83
C ASN A 32 4.99 -15.41 -11.30
N GLU A 33 6.26 -15.70 -11.53
CA GLU A 33 6.81 -16.03 -12.86
C GLU A 33 6.83 -17.55 -13.11
N THR A 34 6.15 -18.33 -12.27
CA THR A 34 6.10 -19.79 -12.42
C THR A 34 4.84 -20.20 -13.17
N ASP A 35 4.90 -21.34 -13.88
CA ASP A 35 3.72 -21.93 -14.52
C ASP A 35 2.74 -22.60 -13.51
N ARG A 36 2.96 -22.41 -12.21
CA ARG A 36 2.14 -23.00 -11.14
C ARG A 36 1.24 -21.94 -10.52
N TYR A 37 -0.04 -22.29 -10.34
CA TYR A 37 -1.05 -21.44 -9.70
C TYR A 37 -1.07 -20.04 -10.32
N VAL A 38 -1.23 -19.98 -11.64
CA VAL A 38 -1.18 -18.75 -12.46
C VAL A 38 -2.27 -17.75 -12.08
N GLU A 39 -3.34 -18.20 -11.43
CA GLU A 39 -4.39 -17.36 -10.86
C GLU A 39 -3.94 -16.54 -9.65
N PHE A 40 -2.75 -16.84 -9.09
CA PHE A 40 -2.11 -16.09 -8.03
C PHE A 40 -0.95 -15.25 -8.59
N PRO A 41 -1.12 -13.93 -8.76
CA PRO A 41 -0.16 -13.06 -9.45
C PRO A 41 1.15 -12.84 -8.69
N TYR A 42 1.20 -13.16 -7.40
CA TYR A 42 2.39 -13.00 -6.58
C TYR A 42 2.76 -14.30 -5.86
N ILE A 43 4.03 -14.40 -5.47
CA ILE A 43 4.56 -15.49 -4.66
C ILE A 43 5.46 -14.94 -3.55
N SER A 44 5.43 -15.57 -2.38
CA SER A 44 6.41 -15.36 -1.31
C SER A 44 7.09 -16.69 -0.95
N LEU A 45 8.42 -16.73 -1.06
CA LEU A 45 9.21 -17.93 -0.78
C LEU A 45 9.62 -17.99 0.69
N CYS A 46 9.08 -18.97 1.43
CA CYS A 46 9.28 -19.12 2.86
C CYS A 46 10.13 -20.37 3.15
N GLY A 47 11.42 -20.31 2.82
CA GLY A 47 12.31 -21.47 2.92
C GLY A 47 11.95 -22.53 1.87
N ARG A 48 11.49 -23.71 2.31
CA ARG A 48 11.02 -24.77 1.40
C ARG A 48 9.57 -24.55 0.93
N GLU A 49 8.83 -23.69 1.64
CA GLU A 49 7.42 -23.40 1.35
C GLU A 49 7.28 -22.30 0.31
N ARG A 50 6.25 -22.44 -0.54
CA ARG A 50 5.86 -21.46 -1.57
C ARG A 50 4.46 -20.98 -1.24
N ASN A 51 4.32 -19.70 -0.94
CA ASN A 51 3.03 -19.09 -0.69
C ASN A 51 2.59 -18.34 -1.95
N TYR A 52 1.53 -18.80 -2.60
CA TYR A 52 0.92 -18.14 -3.75
C TYR A 52 -0.12 -17.14 -3.25
N ILE A 53 -0.11 -15.94 -3.82
CA ILE A 53 -0.78 -14.76 -3.26
C ILE A 53 -1.63 -14.10 -4.34
N ARG A 54 -2.88 -13.84 -3.98
CA ARG A 54 -3.78 -12.93 -4.70
C ARG A 54 -4.25 -11.84 -3.74
N CYS A 55 -4.62 -10.70 -4.30
CA CYS A 55 -5.08 -9.54 -3.56
C CYS A 55 -6.30 -8.94 -4.25
N ASP A 56 -7.18 -8.32 -3.47
CA ASP A 56 -8.38 -7.66 -4.02
C ASP A 56 -8.03 -6.38 -4.81
N ASP A 57 -6.88 -5.75 -4.53
CA ASP A 57 -6.42 -4.53 -5.21
C ASP A 57 -4.89 -4.50 -5.42
N THR A 58 -4.13 -4.38 -4.33
CA THR A 58 -2.67 -4.38 -4.34
C THR A 58 -2.11 -5.28 -3.22
N PRO A 59 -0.92 -5.88 -3.39
CA PRO A 59 -0.31 -6.69 -2.34
C PRO A 59 0.26 -5.85 -1.20
N LEU A 60 0.56 -4.57 -1.42
CA LEU A 60 1.13 -3.67 -0.41
C LEU A 60 0.08 -2.65 0.06
N VAL A 61 -0.21 -2.67 1.35
CA VAL A 61 -1.14 -1.73 2.01
C VAL A 61 -0.39 -0.94 3.07
N PHE A 62 -0.34 0.38 2.89
CA PHE A 62 0.16 1.35 3.87
C PHE A 62 -0.83 1.53 5.02
N THR A 63 -0.33 1.45 6.24
CA THR A 63 -1.17 1.42 7.45
C THR A 63 -1.14 2.71 8.24
N HIS A 64 0.01 3.37 8.33
CA HIS A 64 0.16 4.62 9.06
C HIS A 64 1.42 5.36 8.60
N VAL A 65 1.47 6.67 8.87
CA VAL A 65 2.64 7.53 8.67
C VAL A 65 3.27 7.81 10.02
N ARG A 66 4.60 7.88 10.08
CA ARG A 66 5.33 8.35 11.27
C ARG A 66 6.60 9.12 10.88
N PRO A 67 7.15 9.95 11.79
CA PRO A 67 8.48 10.53 11.59
C PRO A 67 9.55 9.45 11.43
N ALA A 68 10.50 9.69 10.54
CA ALA A 68 11.70 8.86 10.44
C ALA A 68 12.54 8.99 11.72
N GLU A 69 13.06 7.88 12.25
CA GLU A 69 13.90 7.89 13.46
C GLU A 69 15.27 8.52 13.24
N ASN A 70 15.86 8.29 12.07
CA ASN A 70 17.27 8.62 11.77
C ASN A 70 17.41 9.50 10.52
N GLY A 71 16.50 10.45 10.30
CA GLY A 71 16.60 11.35 9.15
C GLY A 71 15.44 12.34 9.04
N PRO A 72 15.54 13.29 8.09
CA PRO A 72 14.44 14.20 7.80
C PRO A 72 13.30 13.46 7.11
N GLY A 73 12.07 13.95 7.32
CA GLY A 73 10.87 13.46 6.64
C GLY A 73 10.09 12.43 7.44
N ASP A 74 9.08 11.88 6.78
CA ASP A 74 8.20 10.86 7.32
C ASP A 74 8.26 9.59 6.48
N ILE A 75 7.82 8.50 7.07
CA ILE A 75 7.80 7.18 6.44
C ILE A 75 6.40 6.58 6.52
N PHE A 76 6.08 5.83 5.48
CA PHE A 76 4.88 5.05 5.36
C PHE A 76 5.14 3.63 5.85
N CYS A 77 4.51 3.22 6.95
CA CYS A 77 4.57 1.85 7.43
C CYS A 77 3.55 0.98 6.68
N TYR A 78 3.86 -0.30 6.46
CA TYR A 78 3.00 -1.21 5.70
C TYR A 78 2.96 -2.64 6.24
N GLY A 79 2.02 -3.43 5.72
CA GLY A 79 1.96 -4.88 5.96
C GLY A 79 1.59 -5.29 7.40
N HIS A 80 1.06 -4.35 8.20
CA HIS A 80 0.63 -4.57 9.59
C HIS A 80 1.72 -5.08 10.54
N ALA A 81 3.01 -4.99 10.19
CA ALA A 81 4.12 -5.40 11.06
C ALA A 81 4.57 -4.30 12.04
N GLY A 82 3.67 -3.39 12.42
CA GLY A 82 4.03 -2.16 13.14
C GLY A 82 4.96 -1.29 12.30
N ASP A 83 6.12 -0.94 12.86
CA ASP A 83 7.09 -0.01 12.23
C ASP A 83 8.26 -0.70 11.54
N LEU A 84 8.26 -2.04 11.53
CA LEU A 84 9.36 -2.88 11.03
C LEU A 84 9.49 -2.88 9.50
N MET A 85 8.45 -2.42 8.80
CA MET A 85 8.42 -2.31 7.35
C MET A 85 7.89 -0.95 6.96
N HIS A 86 8.71 -0.20 6.23
CA HIS A 86 8.37 1.15 5.84
C HIS A 86 9.04 1.54 4.52
N LEU A 87 8.44 2.55 3.86
CA LEU A 87 8.97 3.23 2.68
C LEU A 87 8.96 4.74 2.94
N PRO A 88 9.74 5.55 2.20
CA PRO A 88 9.62 7.01 2.27
C PRO A 88 8.18 7.47 2.02
N PHE A 89 7.72 8.46 2.78
CA PHE A 89 6.47 9.14 2.48
C PHE A 89 6.73 10.36 1.60
N GLU A 90 6.18 10.35 0.39
CA GLU A 90 6.27 11.44 -0.59
C GLU A 90 4.89 12.09 -0.73
N PRO A 91 4.60 13.21 -0.03
CA PRO A 91 3.25 13.76 0.04
C PRO A 91 2.68 14.18 -1.32
N ASP A 92 3.54 14.61 -2.24
CA ASP A 92 3.20 14.98 -3.63
C ASP A 92 2.85 13.78 -4.51
N LYS A 93 3.13 12.55 -4.06
CA LYS A 93 2.85 11.30 -4.79
C LYS A 93 1.58 10.60 -4.34
N LEU A 94 0.79 11.19 -3.45
CA LEU A 94 -0.53 10.66 -3.12
C LEU A 94 -1.47 10.80 -4.31
N PHE A 95 -2.06 9.67 -4.73
CA PHE A 95 -3.08 9.64 -5.77
C PHE A 95 -4.41 9.19 -5.19
N MET A 96 -5.45 10.01 -5.31
CA MET A 96 -6.82 9.61 -4.97
C MET A 96 -7.59 9.27 -6.25
N CYS A 97 -8.05 8.02 -6.36
CA CYS A 97 -8.90 7.57 -7.45
C CYS A 97 -10.28 8.26 -7.36
N PRO A 98 -10.68 9.07 -8.36
CA PRO A 98 -11.92 9.85 -8.28
C PRO A 98 -13.18 8.97 -8.28
N THR A 99 -13.11 7.77 -8.86
CA THR A 99 -14.26 6.85 -8.96
C THR A 99 -14.49 6.06 -7.67
N THR A 100 -13.43 5.74 -6.92
CA THR A 100 -13.52 4.84 -5.76
C THR A 100 -13.20 5.53 -4.43
N GLY A 101 -12.59 6.72 -4.46
CA GLY A 101 -12.05 7.40 -3.28
C GLY A 101 -10.81 6.72 -2.69
N ARG A 102 -10.34 5.60 -3.26
CA ARG A 102 -9.13 4.92 -2.77
C ARG A 102 -7.91 5.79 -3.00
N VAL A 103 -7.02 5.82 -2.01
CA VAL A 103 -5.77 6.56 -2.04
C VAL A 103 -4.62 5.59 -2.26
N TYR A 104 -3.69 5.94 -3.13
CA TYR A 104 -2.54 5.15 -3.51
C TYR A 104 -1.26 5.96 -3.37
N HIS A 105 -0.13 5.26 -3.24
CA HIS A 105 1.20 5.83 -3.20
C HIS A 105 2.20 4.87 -3.87
N PRO A 106 3.31 5.36 -4.46
CA PRO A 106 4.33 4.50 -5.03
C PRO A 106 4.88 3.48 -4.03
N CYS A 107 5.24 2.32 -4.54
CA CYS A 107 5.99 1.30 -3.79
C CYS A 107 6.99 0.56 -4.70
N GLU A 108 7.72 -0.40 -4.14
CA GLU A 108 8.70 -1.18 -4.91
C GLU A 108 8.02 -2.00 -6.03
N GLU A 109 8.71 -2.15 -7.16
CA GLU A 109 8.21 -2.87 -8.35
C GLU A 109 7.79 -4.31 -8.06
N ARG A 110 8.43 -4.98 -7.11
CA ARG A 110 8.06 -6.35 -6.67
C ARG A 110 6.62 -6.46 -6.16
N PHE A 111 6.01 -5.34 -5.77
CA PHE A 111 4.61 -5.23 -5.33
C PHE A 111 3.68 -4.69 -6.44
N GLY A 112 4.17 -4.50 -7.66
CA GLY A 112 3.42 -3.87 -8.76
C GLY A 112 3.45 -2.35 -8.75
N SER A 113 4.44 -1.73 -8.09
CA SER A 113 4.72 -0.28 -8.08
C SER A 113 3.65 0.64 -7.47
N VAL A 114 2.47 0.12 -7.12
CA VAL A 114 1.35 0.88 -6.55
C VAL A 114 0.91 0.24 -5.24
N GLY A 115 1.04 0.97 -4.14
CA GLY A 115 0.55 0.57 -2.81
C GLY A 115 -0.76 1.28 -2.47
N LEU A 116 -1.67 0.56 -1.80
CA LEU A 116 -2.94 1.09 -1.32
C LEU A 116 -2.75 1.74 0.05
N VAL A 117 -3.32 2.92 0.28
CA VAL A 117 -3.44 3.53 1.60
C VAL A 117 -4.68 2.97 2.28
N MET A 118 -4.54 2.37 3.47
CA MET A 118 -5.68 1.76 4.16
C MET A 118 -6.78 2.79 4.46
N SER A 119 -8.05 2.37 4.45
CA SER A 119 -9.19 3.27 4.60
C SER A 119 -9.12 4.16 5.83
N LYS A 120 -8.65 3.62 6.97
CA LYS A 120 -8.48 4.41 8.21
C LYS A 120 -7.54 5.60 7.99
N LEU A 121 -6.39 5.36 7.37
CA LEU A 121 -5.40 6.40 7.09
C LEU A 121 -5.87 7.34 5.99
N ALA A 122 -6.51 6.82 4.94
CA ALA A 122 -7.08 7.63 3.85
C ALA A 122 -8.12 8.63 4.38
N ILE A 123 -9.01 8.20 5.29
CA ILE A 123 -9.98 9.08 5.95
C ILE A 123 -9.28 10.13 6.82
N GLU A 124 -8.28 9.72 7.60
CA GLU A 124 -7.50 10.64 8.45
C GLU A 124 -6.81 11.76 7.66
N ILE A 125 -6.26 11.43 6.50
CA ILE A 125 -5.59 12.41 5.64
C ILE A 125 -6.54 13.13 4.68
N SER A 126 -7.80 12.66 4.54
CA SER A 126 -8.75 13.23 3.59
C SER A 126 -8.98 14.74 3.71
N PRO A 127 -9.06 15.35 4.92
CA PRO A 127 -9.29 16.80 5.05
C PRO A 127 -8.11 17.65 4.57
N ARG A 128 -6.96 17.01 4.29
CA ARG A 128 -5.74 17.69 3.84
C ARG A 128 -5.66 17.81 2.32
N PHE A 129 -6.58 17.20 1.57
CA PHE A 129 -6.64 17.36 0.12
C PHE A 129 -7.41 18.61 -0.29
N SER A 130 -6.99 19.23 -1.40
CA SER A 130 -7.71 20.34 -2.03
C SER A 130 -8.15 19.98 -3.45
N PHE A 131 -9.39 20.32 -3.79
CA PHE A 131 -10.06 19.94 -5.04
C PHE A 131 -10.35 21.19 -5.90
N GLU A 132 -9.30 21.85 -6.39
CA GLU A 132 -9.45 23.10 -7.15
C GLU A 132 -10.17 22.90 -8.49
N ASN A 133 -10.13 21.69 -9.05
CA ASN A 133 -10.78 21.32 -10.30
C ASN A 133 -12.18 20.67 -10.11
N GLY A 134 -12.78 20.81 -8.91
CA GLY A 134 -14.06 20.22 -8.53
C GLY A 134 -13.92 18.81 -7.95
N GLU A 135 -14.92 18.41 -7.15
CA GLU A 135 -14.91 17.18 -6.34
C GLU A 135 -14.95 15.88 -7.16
N ASN A 136 -15.44 15.95 -8.42
CA ASN A 136 -15.47 14.82 -9.34
C ASN A 136 -14.11 14.57 -10.04
N ARG A 137 -13.09 15.36 -9.74
CA ARG A 137 -11.73 15.23 -10.26
C ARG A 137 -10.79 14.82 -9.13
N PRO A 138 -9.63 14.20 -9.46
CA PRO A 138 -8.59 13.97 -8.46
C PRO A 138 -8.18 15.28 -7.77
N PRO A 139 -7.81 15.24 -6.49
CA PRO A 139 -7.29 16.41 -5.79
C PRO A 139 -6.04 16.95 -6.50
N THR A 140 -5.84 18.27 -6.40
CA THR A 140 -4.71 18.97 -7.03
C THR A 140 -3.58 19.22 -6.04
N LYS A 141 -3.91 19.36 -4.75
CA LYS A 141 -2.94 19.68 -3.70
C LYS A 141 -3.17 18.84 -2.46
N PHE A 142 -2.13 18.71 -1.66
CA PHE A 142 -2.14 18.04 -0.38
C PHE A 142 -1.34 18.84 0.66
N GLN A 143 -1.96 19.18 1.77
CA GLN A 143 -1.32 19.85 2.90
C GLN A 143 -0.71 18.81 3.83
N TRP A 144 0.61 18.84 4.02
CA TRP A 144 1.28 17.97 4.98
C TRP A 144 2.15 18.78 5.92
N LYS A 145 1.86 18.69 7.23
CA LYS A 145 2.44 19.59 8.25
C LYS A 145 2.25 21.05 7.81
N ASP A 146 3.30 21.85 7.80
CA ASP A 146 3.26 23.27 7.42
C ASP A 146 3.57 23.50 5.93
N LYS A 147 3.55 22.46 5.09
CA LYS A 147 3.87 22.56 3.66
C LYS A 147 2.72 22.11 2.77
N LEU A 148 2.41 22.92 1.76
CA LEU A 148 1.49 22.58 0.69
C LEU A 148 2.24 21.93 -0.47
N HIS A 149 1.75 20.78 -0.94
CA HIS A 149 2.32 20.01 -2.04
C HIS A 149 1.36 20.02 -3.24
N ASN A 150 1.87 20.25 -4.44
CA ASN A 150 1.12 19.97 -5.67
C ASN A 150 1.22 18.47 -5.96
N LEU A 151 0.07 17.83 -6.22
CA LEU A 151 0.03 16.40 -6.45
C LEU A 151 0.45 16.06 -7.89
N ASP A 152 1.38 15.13 -8.02
CA ASP A 152 1.74 14.49 -9.27
C ASP A 152 0.96 13.17 -9.41
N ASN A 153 0.02 13.14 -10.34
CA ASN A 153 -0.80 11.96 -10.62
C ASN A 153 -0.24 11.11 -11.78
N GLN A 154 0.78 11.58 -12.51
CA GLN A 154 1.24 10.92 -13.74
C GLN A 154 1.90 9.57 -13.49
N TRP A 155 2.59 9.43 -12.36
CA TRP A 155 3.23 8.17 -11.98
C TRP A 155 2.23 7.00 -11.88
N TYR A 156 0.99 7.27 -11.44
CA TYR A 156 -0.03 6.24 -11.24
C TYR A 156 -0.44 5.60 -12.57
N PHE A 157 -0.71 6.44 -13.58
CA PHE A 157 -1.16 5.98 -14.90
C PHE A 157 -0.10 5.20 -15.66
N LYS A 158 1.19 5.37 -15.32
CA LYS A 158 2.28 4.54 -15.86
C LYS A 158 2.14 3.06 -15.50
N TYR A 159 1.53 2.73 -14.34
CA TYR A 159 1.47 1.36 -13.81
C TYR A 159 0.07 0.75 -13.81
N ARG A 160 -0.99 1.54 -14.02
CA ARG A 160 -2.40 1.12 -13.91
C ARG A 160 -3.23 1.47 -15.16
N SER A 161 -2.59 1.54 -16.33
CA SER A 161 -3.23 1.77 -17.64
C SER A 161 -4.11 0.62 -18.08
#